data_AF-A0A916L8G4-F1
#
_entry.id   AF-A0A916L8G4-F1
#
_cell.length_a   1.000
_cell.length_b   1.000
_cell.length_c   1.000
_cell.angle_alpha   90.00
_cell.angle_beta   90.00
_cell.angle_gamma   90.00
#
_symmetry.space_group_name_H-M   'P 1'
#
loop_
_entity.id
_entity.type
_entity.pdbx_description
1 polymer ?
#
loop_
_entity_poly.entity_id
_entity_poly.type
_entity_poly.pdbx_seq_one_letter_code
_entity_poly.pdbx_strand_id
1 'polypeptide(L)'
;MVARRAPRRWGVRSTVRDLDQQAVYLALLVSSVLHLARTIAGPGGDKLPTPVHAVLTDLAAGTGLADADPTAANEHAAAARATASTLQSAACGSNEVVRADIVQACVTDLQRVIERPGPSGMSA
;
A
#
# COMPACT_ATOMS: atom_id res chain seq x y z
N MET A 1 18.65 48.65 7.34
CA MET A 1 18.05 47.64 8.24
C MET A 1 17.97 46.30 7.51
N VAL A 2 18.78 45.31 7.90
CA VAL A 2 18.70 43.95 7.35
C VAL A 2 17.69 43.17 8.18
N ALA A 3 16.53 42.86 7.60
CA ALA A 3 15.53 42.02 8.24
C ALA A 3 16.06 40.58 8.28
N ARG A 4 16.43 40.11 9.48
CA ARG A 4 16.59 38.67 9.76
C ARG A 4 15.25 37.99 9.58
N ARG A 5 14.95 37.50 8.36
CA ARG A 5 13.88 36.52 8.15
C ARG A 5 14.28 35.25 8.90
N ALA A 6 13.57 34.98 9.99
CA ALA A 6 13.83 33.85 10.87
C ALA A 6 13.80 32.51 10.07
N PRO A 7 14.82 31.63 10.18
CA PRO A 7 14.93 30.37 9.43
C PRO A 7 13.85 29.33 9.76
N ARG A 8 13.08 29.53 10.84
CA ARG A 8 12.14 28.55 11.39
C ARG A 8 10.98 28.18 10.45
N ARG A 9 10.68 29.02 9.45
CA ARG A 9 9.58 28.79 8.49
C ARG A 9 9.96 27.93 7.28
N TRP A 10 11.23 27.61 7.07
CA TRP A 10 11.65 26.74 5.97
C TRP A 10 11.59 25.26 6.36
N GLY A 11 12.00 24.91 7.58
CA GLY A 11 11.90 23.53 8.09
C GLY A 11 10.46 23.03 8.23
N VAL A 12 9.52 23.89 8.62
CA VAL A 12 8.07 23.53 8.66
C VAL A 12 7.49 23.40 7.25
N ARG A 13 8.02 24.12 6.26
CA ARG A 13 7.57 24.00 4.87
C ARG A 13 8.09 22.75 4.20
N SER A 14 9.28 22.27 4.55
CA SER A 14 9.76 20.96 4.06
C SER A 14 8.95 19.84 4.69
N THR A 15 8.72 19.84 6.00
CA THR A 15 7.90 18.78 6.64
C THR A 15 6.46 18.76 6.13
N VAL A 16 5.83 19.92 5.95
CA VAL A 16 4.47 20.00 5.35
C VAL A 16 4.48 19.54 3.90
N ARG A 17 5.54 19.82 3.13
CA ARG A 17 5.68 19.38 1.73
C ARG A 17 5.96 17.88 1.62
N ASP A 18 6.70 17.30 2.56
CA ASP A 18 6.95 15.87 2.63
C ASP A 18 5.67 15.11 3.01
N LEU A 19 4.88 15.63 3.95
CA LEU A 19 3.55 15.11 4.30
C LEU A 19 2.56 15.24 3.14
N ASP A 20 2.56 16.37 2.42
CA ASP A 20 1.72 16.58 1.24
C ASP A 20 2.11 15.62 0.11
N GLN A 21 3.42 15.37 -0.08
CA GLN A 21 3.91 14.42 -1.07
C GLN A 21 3.57 12.98 -0.68
N GLN A 22 3.64 12.62 0.61
CA GLN A 22 3.13 11.34 1.12
C GLN A 22 1.62 11.20 0.88
N ALA A 23 0.83 12.26 1.10
CA ALA A 23 -0.61 12.25 0.83
C ALA A 23 -0.91 12.05 -0.67
N VAL A 24 -0.11 12.64 -1.56
CA VAL A 24 -0.23 12.42 -3.01
C VAL A 24 0.11 10.98 -3.39
N TYR A 25 1.17 10.39 -2.81
CA TYR A 25 1.51 8.98 -3.03
C TYR A 25 0.41 8.05 -2.52
N LEU A 26 -0.19 8.33 -1.36
CA LEU A 26 -1.33 7.57 -0.84
C LEU A 26 -2.57 7.74 -1.73
N ALA A 27 -2.88 8.95 -2.20
CA ALA A 27 -4.02 9.20 -3.07
C ALA A 27 -3.87 8.53 -4.45
N LEU A 28 -2.65 8.51 -4.99
CA LEU A 28 -2.31 7.78 -6.22
C LEU A 28 -2.42 6.27 -6.02
N LEU A 29 -1.93 5.77 -4.88
CA LEU A 29 -2.04 4.35 -4.52
C LEU A 29 -3.51 3.94 -4.38
N VAL A 30 -4.31 4.71 -3.64
CA VAL A 30 -5.76 4.48 -3.48
C VAL A 30 -6.48 4.53 -4.82
N SER A 31 -6.15 5.50 -5.69
CA SER A 31 -6.76 5.59 -7.02
C SER A 31 -6.36 4.41 -7.91
N SER A 32 -5.09 4.00 -7.87
CA SER A 32 -4.60 2.84 -8.62
C SER A 32 -5.26 1.55 -8.12
N VAL A 33 -5.33 1.34 -6.81
CA VAL A 33 -5.98 0.18 -6.18
C VAL A 33 -7.47 0.17 -6.46
N LEU A 34 -8.15 1.32 -6.43
CA LEU A 34 -9.58 1.42 -6.72
C LEU A 34 -9.87 1.18 -8.21
N HIS A 35 -9.01 1.70 -9.10
CA HIS A 35 -9.11 1.45 -10.53
C HIS A 35 -8.89 -0.03 -10.83
N LEU A 36 -7.87 -0.63 -10.21
CA LEU A 36 -7.58 -2.06 -10.27
C LEU A 36 -8.73 -2.90 -9.72
N ALA A 37 -9.32 -2.52 -8.59
CA ALA A 37 -10.48 -3.19 -7.99
C ALA A 37 -11.68 -3.16 -8.94
N ARG A 38 -11.91 -2.06 -9.66
CA ARG A 38 -12.95 -1.99 -10.70
C ARG A 38 -12.64 -2.87 -11.90
N THR A 39 -11.38 -2.88 -12.36
CA THR A 39 -10.94 -3.77 -13.45
C THR A 39 -11.13 -5.24 -13.07
N ILE A 40 -10.87 -5.57 -11.80
CA ILE A 40 -11.04 -6.91 -11.24
C ILE A 40 -12.52 -7.28 -11.07
N ALA A 41 -13.37 -6.35 -10.64
CA ALA A 41 -14.81 -6.57 -10.41
C ALA A 41 -15.63 -6.66 -11.72
N GLY A 42 -15.08 -6.19 -12.83
CA GLY A 42 -15.76 -6.15 -14.12
C GLY A 42 -16.88 -5.10 -14.19
N PRO A 43 -17.39 -4.77 -15.40
CA PRO A 43 -18.35 -3.69 -15.61
C PRO A 43 -19.76 -3.95 -15.03
N GLY A 44 -19.99 -5.12 -14.41
CA GLY A 44 -21.28 -5.51 -13.85
C GLY A 44 -21.47 -5.21 -12.36
N GLY A 45 -20.45 -4.70 -11.66
CA GLY A 45 -20.55 -4.47 -10.21
C GLY A 45 -20.72 -5.77 -9.42
N ASP A 46 -20.24 -6.90 -9.96
CA ASP A 46 -20.19 -8.13 -9.20
C ASP A 46 -19.32 -7.92 -7.96
N LYS A 47 -19.89 -8.28 -6.81
CA LYS A 47 -19.21 -8.21 -5.52
C LYS A 47 -17.84 -8.87 -5.67
N LEU A 48 -16.78 -8.13 -5.31
CA LEU A 48 -15.41 -8.67 -5.30
C LEU A 48 -15.44 -10.05 -4.64
N PRO A 49 -14.79 -11.07 -5.23
CA PRO A 49 -14.69 -12.37 -4.59
C PRO A 49 -14.17 -12.17 -3.17
N THR A 50 -14.84 -12.80 -2.19
CA THR A 50 -14.48 -12.68 -0.76
C THR A 50 -12.97 -12.79 -0.49
N PRO A 51 -12.21 -13.69 -1.14
CA PRO A 51 -10.77 -13.77 -0.92
C PRO A 51 -10.00 -12.51 -1.37
N VAL A 52 -10.44 -11.85 -2.45
CA VAL A 52 -9.81 -10.60 -2.92
C VAL A 52 -10.09 -9.47 -1.93
N HIS A 53 -11.31 -9.40 -1.41
CA HIS A 53 -11.65 -8.42 -0.38
C HIS A 53 -10.82 -8.62 0.92
N ALA A 54 -10.62 -9.87 1.33
CA ALA A 54 -9.78 -10.20 2.48
C ALA A 54 -8.33 -9.69 2.27
N VAL A 55 -7.74 -9.97 1.10
CA VAL A 55 -6.39 -9.46 0.79
C VAL A 55 -6.35 -7.94 0.80
N LEU A 56 -7.33 -7.26 0.21
CA LEU A 56 -7.37 -5.80 0.24
C LEU A 56 -7.46 -5.24 1.66
N THR A 57 -8.15 -5.93 2.56
CA THR A 57 -8.25 -5.55 3.98
C THR A 57 -6.89 -5.68 4.67
N ASP A 58 -6.21 -6.81 4.47
CA ASP A 58 -4.87 -7.03 5.03
C ASP A 58 -3.83 -6.07 4.45
N LEU A 59 -3.87 -5.80 3.14
CA LEU A 59 -2.97 -4.83 2.50
C LEU A 59 -3.17 -3.43 3.07
N ALA A 60 -4.41 -3.00 3.27
CA ALA A 60 -4.71 -1.69 3.86
C ALA A 60 -4.22 -1.59 5.31
N ALA A 61 -4.47 -2.64 6.12
CA ALA A 61 -4.01 -2.69 7.50
C ALA A 61 -2.48 -2.68 7.59
N GLY A 62 -1.80 -3.54 6.81
CA GLY A 62 -0.34 -3.60 6.76
C GLY A 62 0.29 -2.28 6.30
N THR A 63 -0.30 -1.61 5.30
CA THR A 63 0.17 -0.30 4.84
C THR A 63 0.05 0.75 5.94
N GLY A 64 -1.07 0.77 6.68
CA GLY A 64 -1.28 1.71 7.78
C GLY A 64 -0.33 1.51 8.96
N LEU A 65 0.20 0.30 9.13
CA LEU A 65 1.10 -0.07 10.23
C LEU A 65 2.58 -0.07 9.82
N ALA A 66 2.91 0.04 8.54
CA ALA A 66 4.27 -0.19 8.03
C ALA A 66 5.36 0.61 8.75
N ASP A 67 5.12 1.89 9.05
CA ASP A 67 6.08 2.74 9.76
C ASP A 67 6.00 2.63 11.29
N ALA A 68 4.80 2.39 11.84
CA ALA A 68 4.53 2.46 13.28
C ALA A 68 4.78 1.12 13.99
N ASP A 69 4.46 0.02 13.32
CA ASP A 69 4.62 -1.34 13.80
C ASP A 69 4.93 -2.29 12.61
N PRO A 70 6.20 -2.38 12.20
CA PRO A 70 6.62 -3.28 11.13
C PRO A 70 6.33 -4.76 11.43
N THR A 71 6.21 -5.15 12.71
CA THR A 71 5.90 -6.53 13.09
C THR A 71 4.46 -6.84 12.76
N ALA A 72 3.52 -6.02 13.23
CA ALA A 72 2.10 -6.17 12.91
C ALA A 72 1.83 -5.99 11.40
N ALA A 73 2.57 -5.10 10.73
CA ALA A 73 2.48 -4.97 9.27
C ALA A 73 2.90 -6.26 8.53
N ASN A 74 3.95 -6.95 9.01
CA ASN A 74 4.39 -8.23 8.46
C ASN A 74 3.36 -9.35 8.70
N GLU A 75 2.64 -9.35 9.82
CA GLU A 75 1.55 -10.31 10.08
C GLU A 75 0.44 -10.18 9.03
N HIS A 76 0.01 -8.94 8.75
CA HIS A 76 -0.96 -8.68 7.68
C HIS A 76 -0.41 -9.05 6.29
N ALA A 77 0.86 -8.75 6.00
CA ALA A 77 1.48 -9.16 4.74
C ALA A 77 1.52 -10.69 4.58
N ALA A 78 1.77 -11.42 5.67
CA ALA A 78 1.74 -12.89 5.67
C ALA A 78 0.32 -13.45 5.45
N ALA A 79 -0.70 -12.87 6.11
CA ALA A 79 -2.10 -13.24 5.90
C ALA A 79 -2.55 -12.99 4.45
N ALA A 80 -2.20 -11.83 3.89
CA ALA A 80 -2.46 -11.49 2.49
C ALA A 80 -1.76 -12.48 1.54
N ARG A 81 -0.51 -12.87 1.83
CA ARG A 81 0.26 -13.86 1.04
C ARG A 81 -0.39 -15.24 1.05
N ALA A 82 -0.88 -15.71 2.20
CA ALA A 82 -1.58 -16.98 2.30
C ALA A 82 -2.86 -17.00 1.45
N THR A 83 -3.60 -15.89 1.46
CA THR A 83 -4.83 -15.75 0.66
C THR A 83 -4.52 -15.63 -0.84
N ALA A 84 -3.45 -14.92 -1.21
CA ALA A 84 -2.95 -14.84 -2.59
C ALA A 84 -2.56 -16.23 -3.15
N SER A 85 -1.83 -17.02 -2.35
CA SER A 85 -1.47 -18.40 -2.72
C SER A 85 -2.71 -19.29 -2.93
N THR A 86 -3.73 -19.11 -2.08
CA THR A 86 -5.02 -19.81 -2.24
C THR A 86 -5.73 -19.40 -3.53
N LEU A 87 -5.77 -18.11 -3.84
CA LEU A 87 -6.32 -17.60 -5.10
C LEU A 87 -5.61 -18.16 -6.32
N GLN A 88 -4.28 -18.22 -6.27
CA GLN A 88 -3.47 -18.73 -7.38
C GLN A 88 -3.66 -20.23 -7.60
N SER A 89 -3.77 -21.00 -6.50
CA SER A 89 -4.05 -22.44 -6.56
C SER A 89 -5.45 -22.76 -7.06
N ALA A 90 -6.42 -21.88 -6.83
CA ALA A 90 -7.81 -22.06 -7.27
C ALA A 90 -8.10 -21.51 -8.67
N ALA A 91 -7.19 -20.71 -9.24
CA ALA A 91 -7.38 -20.07 -10.54
C ALA A 91 -7.42 -21.09 -11.68
N CYS A 92 -8.54 -21.15 -12.39
CA CYS A 92 -8.74 -22.06 -13.51
C CYS A 92 -8.92 -21.30 -14.84
N GLY A 93 -9.36 -20.04 -14.79
CA GLY A 93 -9.49 -19.16 -15.96
C GLY A 93 -8.38 -18.10 -16.07
N SER A 94 -8.07 -17.64 -17.29
CA SER A 94 -7.05 -16.59 -17.51
C SER A 94 -7.30 -15.32 -16.69
N ASN A 95 -8.56 -14.90 -16.52
CA ASN A 95 -8.89 -13.74 -15.70
C ASN A 95 -8.64 -13.98 -14.20
N GLU A 96 -8.83 -15.21 -13.73
CA GLU A 96 -8.56 -15.58 -12.34
C GLU A 96 -7.06 -15.65 -12.07
N VAL A 97 -6.28 -16.17 -13.02
CA VAL A 97 -4.82 -16.20 -12.97
C VAL A 97 -4.27 -14.77 -12.92
N VAL A 98 -4.69 -13.91 -13.85
CA VAL A 98 -4.27 -12.49 -13.88
C VAL A 98 -4.62 -11.78 -12.57
N ARG A 99 -5.80 -12.06 -12.01
CA ARG A 99 -6.21 -11.50 -10.73
C ARG A 99 -5.32 -11.99 -9.57
N ALA A 100 -5.01 -13.28 -9.51
CA ALA A 100 -4.13 -13.83 -8.49
C ALA A 100 -2.70 -13.25 -8.60
N ASP A 101 -2.18 -13.10 -9.81
CA ASP A 101 -0.86 -12.50 -10.07
C ASP A 101 -0.80 -11.03 -9.61
N ILE A 102 -1.85 -10.27 -9.92
CA ILE A 102 -1.98 -8.88 -9.46
C ILE A 102 -1.99 -8.81 -7.94
N VAL A 103 -2.78 -9.67 -7.28
CA VAL A 103 -2.86 -9.72 -5.82
C VAL A 103 -1.49 -10.06 -5.22
N GLN A 104 -0.78 -11.03 -5.79
CA GLN A 104 0.57 -11.40 -5.37
C GLN A 104 1.57 -10.25 -5.54
N ALA A 105 1.48 -9.49 -6.64
CA ALA A 105 2.31 -8.31 -6.85
C ALA A 105 2.05 -7.24 -5.77
N CYS A 106 0.79 -6.99 -5.39
CA CYS A 106 0.46 -6.05 -4.32
C CYS A 106 1.03 -6.49 -2.96
N VAL A 107 1.01 -7.79 -2.65
CA VAL A 107 1.64 -8.33 -1.43
C VAL A 107 3.15 -8.14 -1.45
N THR A 108 3.79 -8.35 -2.60
CA THR A 108 5.23 -8.09 -2.77
C THR A 108 5.57 -6.61 -2.60
N ASP A 109 4.75 -5.70 -3.12
CA ASP A 109 4.96 -4.27 -2.97
C ASP A 109 4.78 -3.81 -1.52
N LEU A 110 3.79 -4.34 -0.80
CA LEU A 110 3.66 -4.09 0.65
C LEU A 110 4.91 -4.56 1.41
N GLN A 111 5.43 -5.75 1.11
CA GLN A 111 6.66 -6.25 1.74
C GLN A 111 7.84 -5.29 1.54
N ARG A 112 7.99 -4.72 0.33
CA ARG A 112 9.02 -3.71 0.04
C ARG A 112 8.83 -2.41 0.81
N VAL A 113 7.58 -2.02 1.09
CA VAL A 113 7.27 -0.84 1.91
C VAL A 113 7.68 -1.10 3.36
N ILE A 114 7.35 -2.27 3.91
CA ILE A 114 7.71 -2.66 5.29
C ILE A 114 9.23 -2.76 5.46
N GLU A 115 9.94 -3.30 4.47
CA GLU A 115 11.40 -3.49 4.51
C GLU A 115 12.19 -2.21 4.23
N ARG A 116 11.55 -1.16 3.71
CA ARG A 116 12.26 0.08 3.42
C ARG A 116 12.60 0.79 4.74
N PRO A 117 13.87 1.14 4.99
CA PRO A 117 14.21 1.93 6.16
C PRO A 117 13.50 3.29 6.09
N GLY A 118 12.76 3.64 7.14
CA GLY A 118 12.20 4.97 7.30
C GLY A 118 13.30 6.04 7.32
N PRO A 119 12.97 7.33 7.10
CA PRO A 119 13.95 8.43 7.08
C PRO A 119 14.74 8.57 8.40
N SER A 120 14.29 7.93 9.48
CA SER A 120 14.93 7.86 10.79
C SER A 120 16.11 6.87 10.86
N GLY A 121 16.26 5.97 9.87
CA GLY A 121 17.27 4.91 9.85
C GLY A 121 18.67 5.33 9.39
N MET A 122 18.87 6.60 9.04
CA MET A 122 20.17 7.13 8.63
C MET A 122 20.77 8.02 9.73
N SER A 123 20.96 7.43 10.91
CA SER A 123 21.79 7.99 11.98
C SER A 123 22.31 6.87 12.87
N ALA A 124 23.41 6.26 12.44
CA ALA A 124 24.55 5.83 13.26
C ALA A 124 25.65 5.33 12.32
#